data_AF-A0A2E7IP57-F1
#
_entry.id   AF-A0A2E7IP57-F1
#
_cell.length_a   1.000
_cell.length_b   1.000
_cell.length_c   1.000
_cell.angle_alpha   90.00
_cell.angle_beta   90.00
_cell.angle_gamma   90.00
#
_symmetry.space_group_name_H-M   'P 1'
#
loop_
_entity.id
_entity.type
_entity.pdbx_description
1 polymer ?
#
loop_
_entity_poly.entity_id
_entity_poly.type
_entity_poly.pdbx_seq_one_letter_code
_entity_poly.pdbx_strand_id
1 'polypeptide(L)'
;MTYPRSCLALLGLLLAACTAQPPERAAEQAGPKVRATLAQHSAIFEKRVEKVTDGVYVAIGYALANSIMLEGDDGLVIVDVTESAESARDVYQAFRKISDKPIKALIYTHNHADHVFGGGGFFPDGVPADLPVYAHNSTNYYINRFANIIRPAIATRSARMFGTELPAGENGVVNAGIGPHLAQGGHSGGTIALLRPNTTFDKRLSIEVAGIKLELIHAPGETNDQLFVWLPEKRVLLPGDNIYKAFPNLYTIRGTLYRDVLQWAYSLDNMRALKPEFLVPSHTVPVTGEEAVTRLLRDYRDAIQYVHDQTIRGINQGHGPDQLAREVVLPPHLKNHAWLQEHYGRVSWSVRNIFNGYLGWFGGDAATLTPLSPAERGRALVEAFGGLEPAIQLVENAVANERYQWAAELATEILAMKNNKRVRALKAEAFRALGYASENPNDRHFYLTQAGELLGEIQVAQPELKSDSLAFAKSLPIGEVLASLPVNLNAAKSLDRDTRVLFDFSDTNERYGVHVRRGVAELVAGEALSAWEEPDIQVNTTTGVLVEVLMQARGVPGALASGDLKLAGGVWDVPAFASFLLLFKAE
;
A
#
# COMPACT_ATOMS: atom_id res chain seq x y z
N MET A 1 -65.00 75.37 9.74
CA MET A 1 -64.11 75.84 10.82
C MET A 1 -63.39 74.64 11.42
N THR A 2 -62.05 74.71 11.48
CA THR A 2 -61.13 74.03 12.43
C THR A 2 -61.11 72.49 12.52
N TYR A 3 -60.04 71.89 11.98
CA TYR A 3 -59.31 70.72 12.54
C TYR A 3 -58.54 71.12 13.83
N PRO A 4 -57.87 70.24 14.64
CA PRO A 4 -57.51 68.80 14.46
C PRO A 4 -57.62 67.92 15.74
N ARG A 5 -57.38 66.59 15.63
CA ARG A 5 -56.26 65.85 16.28
C ARG A 5 -56.45 64.34 16.32
N SER A 6 -55.36 63.69 15.92
CA SER A 6 -55.01 62.28 15.79
C SER A 6 -55.20 61.41 17.04
N CYS A 7 -55.57 60.14 16.83
CA CYS A 7 -55.02 58.96 17.54
C CYS A 7 -55.39 57.67 16.78
N LEU A 8 -54.54 57.25 15.83
CA LEU A 8 -54.57 55.89 15.28
C LEU A 8 -53.81 54.98 16.26
N ALA A 9 -54.50 53.98 16.82
CA ALA A 9 -53.86 52.90 17.56
C ALA A 9 -53.19 51.94 16.57
N LEU A 10 -51.85 51.94 16.53
CA LEU A 10 -51.07 50.89 15.87
C LEU A 10 -51.11 49.63 16.73
N LEU A 11 -51.63 48.53 16.17
CA LEU A 11 -51.43 47.18 16.69
C LEU A 11 -49.97 46.77 16.42
N GLY A 12 -49.14 46.77 17.46
CA GLY A 12 -47.79 46.20 17.41
C GLY A 12 -47.86 44.68 17.56
N LEU A 13 -47.68 43.95 16.46
CA LEU A 13 -47.34 42.53 16.49
C LEU A 13 -45.85 42.40 16.85
N LEU A 14 -45.58 42.10 18.11
CA LEU A 14 -44.27 41.66 18.58
C LEU A 14 -44.00 40.23 18.06
N LEU A 15 -43.26 40.12 16.95
CA LEU A 15 -42.58 38.90 16.57
C LEU A 15 -41.42 38.68 17.55
N ALA A 16 -41.63 37.86 18.57
CA ALA A 16 -40.56 37.31 19.38
C ALA A 16 -39.74 36.35 18.50
N ALA A 17 -38.64 36.85 17.96
CA ALA A 17 -37.60 36.00 17.38
C ALA A 17 -36.93 35.24 18.53
N CYS A 18 -37.38 34.00 18.78
CA CYS A 18 -36.63 33.05 19.59
C CYS A 18 -35.34 32.69 18.85
N THR A 19 -34.26 33.43 19.10
CA THR A 19 -32.91 32.96 18.84
C THR A 19 -32.62 31.84 19.83
N ALA A 20 -32.99 30.61 19.50
CA ALA A 20 -32.49 29.45 20.22
C ALA A 20 -30.97 29.40 19.99
N GLN A 21 -30.20 29.76 21.02
CA GLN A 21 -28.77 29.42 21.06
C GLN A 21 -28.65 27.90 20.84
N PRO A 22 -27.74 27.42 19.98
CA PRO A 22 -27.44 26.01 19.94
C PRO A 22 -27.00 25.59 21.35
N PRO A 23 -27.45 24.43 21.85
CA PRO A 23 -27.11 23.99 23.20
C PRO A 23 -25.59 23.97 23.32
N GLU A 24 -25.10 24.67 24.34
CA GLU A 24 -23.69 24.65 24.71
C GLU A 24 -23.33 23.19 25.02
N ARG A 25 -22.43 22.61 24.23
CA ARG A 25 -22.06 21.20 24.32
C ARG A 25 -21.46 20.97 25.70
N ALA A 26 -22.23 20.36 26.61
CA ALA A 26 -21.68 19.80 27.82
C ALA A 26 -20.54 18.86 27.39
N ALA A 27 -19.35 19.00 27.99
CA ALA A 27 -18.22 18.13 27.72
C ALA A 27 -18.56 16.72 28.22
N GLU A 28 -19.30 15.97 27.41
CA GLU A 28 -19.55 14.55 27.60
C GLU A 28 -18.20 13.85 27.54
N GLN A 29 -17.89 13.01 28.54
CA GLN A 29 -16.66 12.24 28.55
C GLN A 29 -16.56 11.47 27.24
N ALA A 30 -15.58 11.85 26.39
CA ALA A 30 -15.38 11.21 25.12
C ALA A 30 -15.24 9.69 25.34
N GLY A 31 -16.11 8.90 24.71
CA GLY A 31 -16.04 7.44 24.74
C GLY A 31 -14.68 6.92 24.25
N PRO A 32 -14.42 5.61 24.36
CA PRO A 32 -13.13 5.04 23.98
C PRO A 32 -12.81 5.34 22.51
N LYS A 33 -11.60 5.86 22.26
CA LYS A 33 -11.11 6.21 20.90
C LYS A 33 -10.67 5.00 20.07
N VAL A 34 -10.69 3.81 20.66
CA VAL A 34 -10.33 2.54 20.04
C VAL A 34 -11.49 1.57 20.24
N ARG A 35 -11.96 0.98 19.14
CA ARG A 35 -12.99 -0.07 19.19
C ARG A 35 -12.47 -1.30 19.93
N ALA A 36 -13.34 -1.92 20.74
CA ALA A 36 -12.97 -3.06 21.57
C ALA A 36 -12.43 -4.24 20.75
N THR A 37 -13.01 -4.51 19.58
CA THR A 37 -12.55 -5.60 18.69
C THR A 37 -11.13 -5.35 18.19
N LEU A 38 -10.83 -4.12 17.73
CA LEU A 38 -9.48 -3.74 17.31
C LEU A 38 -8.47 -3.79 18.46
N ALA A 39 -8.86 -3.34 19.67
CA ALA A 39 -8.01 -3.39 20.85
C ALA A 39 -7.71 -4.85 21.27
N GLN A 40 -8.71 -5.73 21.26
CA GLN A 40 -8.54 -7.16 21.53
C GLN A 40 -7.65 -7.83 20.48
N HIS A 41 -7.75 -7.42 19.22
CA HIS A 41 -6.93 -7.93 18.12
C HIS A 41 -5.44 -7.69 18.34
N SER A 42 -5.05 -6.59 19.01
CA SER A 42 -3.65 -6.28 19.33
C SER A 42 -2.95 -7.34 20.18
N ALA A 43 -3.69 -8.13 20.98
CA ALA A 43 -3.10 -9.18 21.82
C ALA A 43 -2.38 -10.26 21.00
N ILE A 44 -2.74 -10.42 19.72
CA ILE A 44 -2.03 -11.33 18.80
C ILE A 44 -0.56 -10.93 18.63
N PHE A 45 -0.29 -9.63 18.62
CA PHE A 45 1.01 -9.05 18.24
C PHE A 45 1.96 -8.83 19.41
N GLU A 46 1.70 -9.46 20.56
CA GLU A 46 2.68 -9.54 21.64
C GLU A 46 3.92 -10.33 21.17
N LYS A 47 5.10 -9.70 21.27
CA LYS A 47 6.37 -10.26 20.83
C LYS A 47 6.65 -11.60 21.51
N ARG A 48 6.65 -12.68 20.74
CA ARG A 48 7.01 -14.03 21.21
C ARG A 48 7.49 -14.92 20.07
N VAL A 49 8.28 -15.95 20.42
CA VAL A 49 8.56 -17.06 19.51
C VAL A 49 7.75 -18.26 19.97
N GLU A 50 6.91 -18.78 19.11
CA GLU A 50 6.04 -19.92 19.38
C GLU A 50 6.59 -21.17 18.69
N LYS A 51 6.79 -22.26 19.46
CA LYS A 51 7.09 -23.58 18.90
C LYS A 51 5.78 -24.21 18.44
N VAL A 52 5.56 -24.29 17.13
CA VAL A 52 4.33 -24.84 16.54
C VAL A 52 4.34 -26.36 16.60
N THR A 53 5.46 -26.94 16.17
CA THR A 53 5.76 -28.38 16.28
C THR A 53 7.27 -28.53 16.35
N ASP A 54 7.75 -29.77 16.45
CA ASP A 54 9.18 -30.01 16.51
C ASP A 54 9.92 -29.47 15.27
N GLY A 55 10.96 -28.66 15.50
CA GLY A 55 11.72 -27.99 14.44
C GLY A 55 11.00 -26.85 13.71
N VAL A 56 9.82 -26.39 14.15
CA VAL A 56 9.09 -25.29 13.51
C VAL A 56 8.73 -24.22 14.53
N TYR A 57 9.27 -23.02 14.33
CA TYR A 57 9.12 -21.88 15.23
C TYR A 57 8.69 -20.63 14.47
N VAL A 58 7.74 -19.87 15.01
CA VAL A 58 7.28 -18.61 14.40
C VAL A 58 7.50 -17.45 15.36
N ALA A 59 8.15 -16.38 14.88
CA ALA A 59 8.32 -15.13 15.60
C ALA A 59 7.15 -14.19 15.30
N ILE A 60 6.30 -13.95 16.29
CA ILE A 60 5.07 -13.15 16.17
C ILE A 60 5.26 -11.79 16.84
N GLY A 61 4.76 -10.73 16.23
CA GLY A 61 4.73 -9.38 16.83
C GLY A 61 6.05 -8.61 16.76
N TYR A 62 7.07 -9.17 16.11
CA TYR A 62 8.37 -8.51 15.93
C TYR A 62 8.37 -7.45 14.83
N ALA A 63 7.48 -7.60 13.85
CA ALA A 63 7.39 -6.87 12.59
C ALA A 63 5.95 -6.96 12.06
N LEU A 64 5.63 -6.27 10.96
CA LEU A 64 4.32 -6.43 10.31
C LEU A 64 4.06 -7.90 9.95
N ALA A 65 5.03 -8.54 9.30
CA ALA A 65 5.05 -9.97 9.04
C ALA A 65 5.77 -10.73 10.16
N ASN A 66 5.28 -11.95 10.38
CA ASN A 66 5.99 -12.99 11.10
C ASN A 66 7.20 -13.44 10.28
N SER A 67 8.20 -13.96 10.98
CA SER A 67 9.28 -14.74 10.36
C SER A 67 9.27 -16.13 10.97
N ILE A 68 9.55 -17.14 10.16
CA ILE A 68 9.39 -18.55 10.54
C ILE A 68 10.73 -19.26 10.39
N MET A 69 11.20 -19.88 11.48
CA MET A 69 12.42 -20.68 11.51
C MET A 69 12.07 -22.17 11.43
N LEU A 70 12.63 -22.83 10.43
CA LEU A 70 12.64 -24.28 10.31
C LEU A 70 14.03 -24.78 10.73
N GLU A 71 14.07 -25.57 11.80
CA GLU A 71 15.30 -26.12 12.35
C GLU A 71 15.49 -27.56 11.86
N GLY A 72 16.60 -27.79 11.15
CA GLY A 72 16.98 -29.10 10.60
C GLY A 72 18.15 -29.72 11.38
N ASP A 73 18.85 -30.67 10.77
CA ASP A 73 19.93 -31.41 11.42
C ASP A 73 21.15 -30.54 11.69
N ASP A 74 21.64 -29.84 10.66
CA ASP A 74 22.89 -29.05 10.69
C ASP A 74 22.68 -27.56 10.34
N GLY A 75 21.44 -27.10 10.25
CA GLY A 75 21.13 -25.76 9.75
C GLY A 75 19.71 -25.29 9.99
N LEU A 76 19.49 -24.00 9.68
CA LEU A 76 18.21 -23.32 9.76
C LEU A 76 17.76 -22.87 8.36
N VAL A 77 16.46 -22.92 8.10
CA VAL A 77 15.81 -22.26 6.97
C VAL A 77 14.87 -21.18 7.52
N ILE A 78 15.00 -19.96 7.03
CA ILE A 78 14.13 -18.85 7.43
C ILE A 78 13.12 -18.57 6.31
N VAL A 79 11.83 -18.60 6.64
CA VAL A 79 10.74 -18.22 5.74
C VAL A 79 10.25 -16.83 6.13
N ASP A 80 10.32 -15.90 5.17
CA ASP A 80 10.10 -14.46 5.29
C ASP A 80 11.01 -13.74 6.29
N VAL A 81 11.44 -12.52 5.94
CA VAL A 81 12.53 -11.83 6.63
C VAL A 81 12.19 -10.43 7.13
N THR A 82 10.91 -10.12 7.34
CA THR A 82 10.42 -8.81 7.84
C THR A 82 10.71 -7.62 6.90
N GLU A 83 10.24 -6.43 7.27
CA GLU A 83 10.32 -5.19 6.48
C GLU A 83 11.66 -4.44 6.58
N SER A 84 12.49 -4.76 7.58
CA SER A 84 13.70 -3.98 7.88
C SER A 84 14.83 -4.82 8.47
N ALA A 85 16.06 -4.35 8.31
CA ALA A 85 17.23 -4.99 8.90
C ALA A 85 17.15 -5.07 10.44
N GLU A 86 16.55 -4.05 11.07
CA GLU A 86 16.38 -3.93 12.51
C GLU A 86 15.37 -4.96 13.04
N SER A 87 14.19 -5.05 12.42
CA SER A 87 13.18 -6.05 12.79
C SER A 87 13.70 -7.47 12.57
N ALA A 88 14.38 -7.71 11.45
CA ALA A 88 15.03 -8.98 11.18
C ALA A 88 16.13 -9.32 12.20
N ARG A 89 16.86 -8.31 12.70
CA ARG A 89 17.87 -8.49 13.76
C ARG A 89 17.23 -8.90 15.09
N ASP A 90 16.11 -8.28 15.46
CA ASP A 90 15.37 -8.65 16.67
C ASP A 90 14.88 -10.10 16.58
N VAL A 91 14.33 -10.50 15.43
CA VAL A 91 13.91 -11.88 15.17
C VAL A 91 15.10 -12.83 15.23
N TYR A 92 16.20 -12.50 14.55
CA TYR A 92 17.44 -13.28 14.57
C TYR A 92 17.90 -13.54 16.00
N GLN A 93 17.95 -12.51 16.85
CA GLN A 93 18.33 -12.66 18.26
C GLN A 93 17.35 -13.56 19.03
N ALA A 94 16.05 -13.50 18.73
CA ALA A 94 15.07 -14.38 19.35
C ALA A 94 15.26 -15.85 18.94
N PHE A 95 15.52 -16.11 17.66
CA PHE A 95 15.83 -17.44 17.14
C PHE A 95 17.15 -18.00 17.66
N ARG A 96 18.17 -17.16 17.87
CA ARG A 96 19.45 -17.57 18.46
C ARG A 96 19.34 -18.04 19.92
N LYS A 97 18.28 -17.68 20.64
CA LYS A 97 18.01 -18.26 21.97
C LYS A 97 17.55 -19.73 21.89
N ILE A 98 17.17 -20.19 20.71
CA ILE A 98 16.65 -21.54 20.46
C ILE A 98 17.70 -22.39 19.76
N SER A 99 18.40 -21.84 18.76
CA SER A 99 19.36 -22.60 17.95
C SER A 99 20.56 -21.77 17.48
N ASP A 100 21.76 -22.34 17.65
CA ASP A 100 23.03 -21.79 17.18
C ASP A 100 23.42 -22.31 15.78
N LYS A 101 22.58 -23.15 15.15
CA LYS A 101 22.87 -23.73 13.83
C LYS A 101 22.97 -22.64 12.74
N PRO A 102 23.84 -22.79 11.73
CA PRO A 102 23.96 -21.80 10.66
C PRO A 102 22.67 -21.69 9.83
N ILE A 103 22.33 -20.49 9.37
CA ILE A 103 21.24 -20.29 8.40
C ILE A 103 21.75 -20.76 7.04
N LYS A 104 21.07 -21.75 6.46
CA LYS A 104 21.45 -22.39 5.18
C LYS A 104 20.64 -21.90 4.00
N ALA A 105 19.46 -21.32 4.22
CA ALA A 105 18.61 -20.79 3.17
C ALA A 105 17.62 -19.76 3.69
N LEU A 106 17.19 -18.87 2.80
CA LEU A 106 16.00 -18.03 2.97
C LEU A 106 14.93 -18.45 1.96
N ILE A 107 13.67 -18.31 2.33
CA ILE A 107 12.52 -18.48 1.43
C ILE A 107 11.65 -17.23 1.54
N TYR A 108 11.40 -16.56 0.43
CA TYR A 108 10.45 -15.45 0.35
C TYR A 108 9.14 -15.97 -0.21
N THR A 109 8.07 -15.84 0.56
CA THR A 109 6.74 -16.28 0.13
C THR A 109 6.22 -15.43 -1.02
N HIS A 110 6.53 -14.13 -1.03
CA HIS A 110 6.17 -13.20 -2.10
C HIS A 110 6.91 -11.86 -1.98
N ASN A 111 6.69 -10.94 -2.94
CA ASN A 111 7.49 -9.73 -3.12
C ASN A 111 7.24 -8.56 -2.14
N HIS A 112 6.29 -8.67 -1.22
CA HIS A 112 5.93 -7.54 -0.36
C HIS A 112 7.07 -7.15 0.60
N ALA A 113 7.11 -5.86 0.95
CA ALA A 113 8.22 -5.23 1.67
C ALA A 113 8.54 -5.96 2.99
N ASP A 114 7.50 -6.28 3.73
CA ASP A 114 7.50 -7.01 5.00
C ASP A 114 7.93 -8.47 4.91
N HIS A 115 8.18 -9.00 3.71
CA HIS A 115 8.66 -10.38 3.54
C HIS A 115 10.09 -10.44 3.03
N VAL A 116 10.60 -9.37 2.39
CA VAL A 116 11.83 -9.43 1.59
C VAL A 116 12.90 -8.39 1.97
N PHE A 117 12.56 -7.32 2.70
CA PHE A 117 13.49 -6.21 2.90
C PHE A 117 14.37 -6.32 4.14
N GLY A 118 14.10 -7.20 5.09
CA GLY A 118 14.96 -7.37 6.27
C GLY A 118 16.09 -8.41 6.12
N GLY A 119 16.25 -9.05 4.95
CA GLY A 119 17.13 -10.21 4.75
C GLY A 119 18.54 -10.11 5.35
N GLY A 120 19.25 -9.01 5.10
CA GLY A 120 20.60 -8.79 5.65
C GLY A 120 20.64 -8.69 7.19
N GLY A 121 19.52 -8.38 7.83
CA GLY A 121 19.37 -8.37 9.29
C GLY A 121 19.49 -9.74 9.95
N PHE A 122 19.48 -10.84 9.20
CA PHE A 122 19.77 -12.19 9.71
C PHE A 122 21.27 -12.53 9.73
N PHE A 123 22.13 -11.67 9.17
CA PHE A 123 23.56 -11.96 8.95
C PHE A 123 24.44 -10.83 9.50
N PRO A 124 24.63 -10.74 10.83
CA PRO A 124 25.41 -9.65 11.43
C PRO A 124 26.88 -9.68 11.03
N ASP A 125 27.39 -10.88 10.80
CA ASP A 125 28.80 -11.16 10.50
C ASP A 125 29.08 -11.25 8.99
N GLY A 126 28.09 -10.87 8.16
CA GLY A 126 28.17 -10.93 6.70
C GLY A 126 27.33 -12.07 6.11
N VAL A 127 26.81 -11.83 4.90
CA VAL A 127 25.97 -12.77 4.16
C VAL A 127 26.88 -13.77 3.44
N PRO A 128 26.65 -15.10 3.56
CA PRO A 128 27.38 -16.09 2.78
C PRO A 128 27.19 -15.87 1.27
N ALA A 129 28.28 -15.94 0.50
CA ALA A 129 28.27 -15.60 -0.93
C ALA A 129 27.35 -16.51 -1.77
N ASP A 130 27.16 -17.76 -1.34
CA ASP A 130 26.38 -18.80 -1.99
C ASP A 130 25.05 -19.10 -1.29
N LEU A 131 24.59 -18.22 -0.39
CA LEU A 131 23.32 -18.40 0.32
C LEU A 131 22.14 -18.49 -0.67
N PRO A 132 21.41 -19.62 -0.73
CA PRO A 132 20.23 -19.72 -1.57
C PRO A 132 19.08 -18.91 -0.95
N VAL A 133 18.52 -18.02 -1.76
CA VAL A 133 17.29 -17.28 -1.49
C VAL A 133 16.24 -17.77 -2.48
N TYR A 134 15.33 -18.60 -1.98
CA TYR A 134 14.27 -19.21 -2.76
C TYR A 134 13.05 -18.29 -2.91
N ALA A 135 12.52 -18.17 -4.13
CA ALA A 135 11.25 -17.49 -4.39
C ALA A 135 10.64 -17.96 -5.72
N HIS A 136 9.46 -17.45 -6.07
CA HIS A 136 8.90 -17.62 -7.41
C HIS A 136 9.72 -16.83 -8.46
N ASN A 137 9.75 -17.29 -9.71
CA ASN A 137 10.54 -16.68 -10.79
C ASN A 137 10.18 -15.21 -11.05
N SER A 138 8.94 -14.82 -10.79
CA SER A 138 8.45 -13.46 -10.98
C SER A 138 8.67 -12.56 -9.75
N THR A 139 9.15 -13.06 -8.62
CA THR A 139 9.32 -12.25 -7.40
C THR A 139 10.26 -11.08 -7.63
N ASN A 140 11.41 -11.29 -8.29
CA ASN A 140 12.32 -10.19 -8.63
C ASN A 140 11.66 -9.14 -9.53
N TYR A 141 10.81 -9.55 -10.49
CA TYR A 141 10.05 -8.62 -11.32
C TYR A 141 9.13 -7.72 -10.48
N TYR A 142 8.39 -8.28 -9.52
CA TYR A 142 7.52 -7.48 -8.66
C TYR A 142 8.28 -6.65 -7.60
N ILE A 143 9.43 -7.12 -7.12
CA ILE A 143 10.34 -6.30 -6.29
C ILE A 143 10.83 -5.09 -7.10
N ASN A 144 11.24 -5.30 -8.35
CA ASN A 144 11.73 -4.21 -9.22
C ASN A 144 10.64 -3.20 -9.54
N ARG A 145 9.38 -3.66 -9.60
CA ARG A 145 8.22 -2.78 -9.71
C ARG A 145 8.11 -1.80 -8.54
N PHE A 146 8.85 -1.94 -7.44
CA PHE A 146 8.95 -0.88 -6.44
C PHE A 146 9.52 0.45 -7.01
N ALA A 147 10.26 0.38 -8.13
CA ALA A 147 10.72 1.53 -8.93
C ALA A 147 9.62 2.17 -9.81
N ASN A 148 8.36 1.71 -9.68
CA ASN A 148 7.29 2.01 -10.62
C ASN A 148 7.07 3.50 -10.89
N ILE A 149 6.49 3.76 -12.05
CA ILE A 149 5.95 5.03 -12.53
C ILE A 149 4.97 5.75 -11.57
N ILE A 150 4.38 5.03 -10.60
CA ILE A 150 3.44 5.57 -9.60
C ILE A 150 3.97 5.56 -8.17
N ARG A 151 5.29 5.35 -7.96
CA ARG A 151 5.90 5.26 -6.62
C ARG A 151 5.53 6.41 -5.68
N PRO A 152 5.55 7.70 -6.06
CA PRO A 152 5.17 8.79 -5.16
C PRO A 152 3.72 8.67 -4.66
N ALA A 153 2.79 8.29 -5.54
CA ALA A 153 1.39 8.10 -5.19
C ALA A 153 1.20 6.90 -4.26
N ILE A 154 1.83 5.76 -4.55
CA ILE A 154 1.73 4.57 -3.69
C ILE A 154 2.35 4.85 -2.32
N ALA A 155 3.50 5.53 -2.26
CA ALA A 155 4.20 5.77 -1.00
C ALA A 155 3.37 6.65 -0.06
N THR A 156 2.86 7.79 -0.54
CA THR A 156 2.00 8.66 0.26
C THR A 156 0.69 7.98 0.70
N ARG A 157 0.10 7.16 -0.16
CA ARG A 157 -1.11 6.38 0.19
C ARG A 157 -0.81 5.27 1.19
N SER A 158 0.36 4.63 1.08
CA SER A 158 0.83 3.62 2.03
C SER A 158 1.09 4.24 3.41
N ALA A 159 1.73 5.41 3.46
CA ALA A 159 1.98 6.14 4.70
C ALA A 159 0.67 6.50 5.43
N ARG A 160 -0.38 6.88 4.70
CA ARG A 160 -1.73 7.10 5.26
C ARG A 160 -2.39 5.80 5.73
N MET A 161 -2.30 4.72 4.96
CA MET A 161 -2.87 3.42 5.29
C MET A 161 -2.25 2.79 6.54
N PHE A 162 -0.93 2.87 6.68
CA PHE A 162 -0.21 2.30 7.81
C PHE A 162 0.00 3.28 8.96
N GLY A 163 -0.44 4.54 8.81
CA GLY A 163 -0.35 5.55 9.86
C GLY A 163 1.08 5.93 10.22
N THR A 164 1.99 5.93 9.25
CA THR A 164 3.45 6.13 9.42
C THR A 164 3.82 7.46 10.11
N GLU A 165 2.95 8.47 10.01
CA GLU A 165 3.11 9.78 10.66
C GLU A 165 2.18 9.98 11.88
N LEU A 166 1.41 8.96 12.25
CA LEU A 166 0.54 9.01 13.43
C LEU A 166 1.32 8.57 14.67
N PRO A 167 1.01 9.13 15.86
CA PRO A 167 1.58 8.64 17.10
C PRO A 167 1.08 7.22 17.41
N ALA A 168 1.88 6.44 18.13
CA ALA A 168 1.42 5.18 18.69
C ALA A 168 0.34 5.40 19.77
N GLY A 169 -0.60 4.48 19.89
CA GLY A 169 -1.64 4.46 20.92
C GLY A 169 -3.01 4.95 20.44
N GLU A 170 -3.89 5.23 21.39
CA GLU A 170 -5.33 5.48 21.14
C GLU A 170 -5.65 6.65 20.20
N ASN A 171 -4.71 7.59 20.02
CA ASN A 171 -4.88 8.75 19.14
C ASN A 171 -4.35 8.50 17.72
N GLY A 172 -3.74 7.35 17.45
CA GLY A 172 -3.15 7.03 16.15
C GLY A 172 -3.08 5.52 15.91
N VAL A 173 -1.86 4.98 15.79
CA VAL A 173 -1.60 3.58 15.44
C VAL A 173 -1.78 2.68 16.66
N VAL A 174 -2.74 1.75 16.57
CA VAL A 174 -3.00 0.72 17.58
C VAL A 174 -2.40 -0.62 17.14
N ASN A 175 -2.69 -1.01 15.90
CA ASN A 175 -2.05 -2.09 15.16
C ASN A 175 -2.30 -1.86 13.66
N ALA A 176 -1.75 -2.70 12.79
CA ALA A 176 -1.97 -2.67 11.34
C ALA A 176 -2.84 -3.84 10.83
N GLY A 177 -3.55 -4.54 11.73
CA GLY A 177 -4.52 -5.58 11.36
C GLY A 177 -3.90 -6.96 11.14
N ILE A 178 -2.78 -7.03 10.44
CA ILE A 178 -2.02 -8.27 10.21
C ILE A 178 -0.72 -8.33 11.01
N GLY A 179 -0.33 -7.21 11.62
CA GLY A 179 0.82 -7.07 12.50
C GLY A 179 0.71 -5.80 13.39
N PRO A 180 1.70 -5.54 14.25
CA PRO A 180 1.70 -4.39 15.16
C PRO A 180 1.86 -3.05 14.43
N HIS A 181 2.73 -2.95 13.43
CA HIS A 181 2.94 -1.76 12.60
C HIS A 181 3.88 -2.14 11.44
N LEU A 182 3.98 -1.28 10.44
CA LEU A 182 4.97 -1.39 9.37
C LEU A 182 6.16 -0.48 9.68
N ALA A 183 7.31 -1.04 10.03
CA ALA A 183 8.54 -0.29 10.27
C ALA A 183 9.28 0.06 8.96
N GLN A 184 8.61 0.84 8.11
CA GLN A 184 9.17 1.34 6.85
C GLN A 184 8.89 2.83 6.66
N GLY A 185 9.84 3.67 7.04
CA GLY A 185 9.76 5.14 6.89
C GLY A 185 9.07 5.87 8.04
N GLY A 186 8.94 7.20 7.91
CA GLY A 186 8.37 8.11 8.92
C GLY A 186 8.98 7.97 10.31
N HIS A 187 8.13 8.03 11.35
CA HIS A 187 8.51 7.90 12.76
C HIS A 187 9.00 6.48 13.13
N SER A 188 8.67 5.48 12.31
CA SER A 188 8.99 4.06 12.57
C SER A 188 10.37 3.64 12.04
N GLY A 189 10.95 4.37 11.08
CA GLY A 189 12.29 4.09 10.56
C GLY A 189 12.37 2.79 9.73
N GLY A 190 13.53 2.13 9.72
CA GLY A 190 13.78 0.83 9.08
C GLY A 190 14.72 0.89 7.87
N THR A 191 15.81 0.14 7.93
CA THR A 191 16.80 0.02 6.86
C THR A 191 16.43 -1.11 5.90
N ILE A 192 16.38 -0.82 4.59
CA ILE A 192 16.21 -1.86 3.56
C ILE A 192 17.52 -2.64 3.40
N ALA A 193 17.49 -3.94 3.68
CA ALA A 193 18.58 -4.89 3.51
C ALA A 193 18.13 -6.10 2.67
N LEU A 194 17.63 -5.82 1.46
CA LEU A 194 17.17 -6.84 0.51
C LEU A 194 18.30 -7.80 0.11
N LEU A 195 18.04 -9.10 0.22
CA LEU A 195 18.85 -10.15 -0.43
C LEU A 195 18.03 -10.71 -1.58
N ARG A 196 18.47 -10.50 -2.82
CA ARG A 196 17.66 -10.86 -3.99
C ARG A 196 17.48 -12.38 -4.10
N PRO A 197 16.27 -12.85 -4.46
CA PRO A 197 16.08 -14.23 -4.88
C PRO A 197 17.08 -14.60 -5.98
N ASN A 198 17.83 -15.68 -5.74
CA ASN A 198 18.83 -16.22 -6.66
C ASN A 198 18.54 -17.67 -7.07
N THR A 199 17.60 -18.31 -6.38
CA THR A 199 17.13 -19.67 -6.70
C THR A 199 15.62 -19.59 -6.89
N THR A 200 15.14 -19.78 -8.12
CA THR A 200 13.73 -19.53 -8.43
C THR A 200 13.07 -20.71 -9.14
N PHE A 201 11.74 -20.75 -9.09
CA PHE A 201 10.93 -21.77 -9.75
C PHE A 201 9.66 -21.15 -10.34
N ASP A 202 9.01 -21.89 -11.24
CA ASP A 202 7.73 -21.50 -11.83
C ASP A 202 6.57 -22.09 -11.01
N LYS A 203 6.26 -23.39 -11.15
CA LYS A 203 5.05 -23.94 -10.51
C LYS A 203 5.29 -24.63 -9.18
N ARG A 204 6.30 -25.49 -9.10
CA ARG A 204 6.62 -26.29 -7.92
C ARG A 204 8.10 -26.62 -7.88
N LEU A 205 8.67 -26.61 -6.69
CA LEU A 205 10.04 -27.02 -6.43
C LEU A 205 10.10 -27.86 -5.14
N SER A 206 10.62 -29.08 -5.23
CA SER A 206 10.94 -29.89 -4.05
C SER A 206 12.41 -29.72 -3.73
N ILE A 207 12.72 -29.38 -2.48
CA ILE A 207 14.10 -29.16 -2.00
C ILE A 207 14.32 -29.92 -0.69
N GLU A 208 15.59 -30.21 -0.42
CA GLU A 208 16.05 -30.67 0.88
C GLU A 208 17.17 -29.74 1.35
N VAL A 209 16.96 -29.09 2.49
CA VAL A 209 17.94 -28.15 3.07
C VAL A 209 18.08 -28.47 4.54
N ALA A 210 19.32 -28.69 5.00
CA ALA A 210 19.61 -29.09 6.38
C ALA A 210 18.82 -30.33 6.86
N GLY A 211 18.59 -31.31 5.96
CA GLY A 211 17.78 -32.51 6.23
C GLY A 211 16.26 -32.27 6.23
N ILE A 212 15.80 -31.03 6.02
CA ILE A 212 14.36 -30.69 5.96
C ILE A 212 13.88 -30.83 4.52
N LYS A 213 12.92 -31.74 4.27
CA LYS A 213 12.23 -31.85 2.99
C LYS A 213 11.09 -30.84 2.90
N LEU A 214 11.15 -30.00 1.88
CA LEU A 214 10.23 -28.89 1.65
C LEU A 214 9.72 -28.93 0.22
N GLU A 215 8.49 -28.47 0.03
CA GLU A 215 7.96 -28.16 -1.29
C GLU A 215 7.51 -26.71 -1.34
N LEU A 216 7.99 -25.98 -2.34
CA LEU A 216 7.57 -24.62 -2.65
C LEU A 216 6.59 -24.71 -3.81
N ILE A 217 5.39 -24.18 -3.63
CA ILE A 217 4.29 -24.33 -4.60
C ILE A 217 3.71 -22.95 -4.89
N HIS A 218 3.65 -22.59 -6.17
CA HIS A 218 3.05 -21.34 -6.63
C HIS A 218 1.55 -21.31 -6.30
N ALA A 219 1.12 -20.24 -5.66
CA ALA A 219 -0.21 -20.06 -5.13
C ALA A 219 -0.59 -18.57 -5.11
N PRO A 220 -0.93 -18.00 -6.26
CA PRO A 220 -1.35 -16.61 -6.36
C PRO A 220 -2.48 -16.26 -5.40
N GLY A 221 -2.43 -15.06 -4.83
CA GLY A 221 -3.48 -14.52 -3.98
C GLY A 221 -3.30 -13.03 -3.70
N GLU A 222 -2.64 -12.70 -2.58
CA GLU A 222 -2.34 -11.31 -2.23
C GLU A 222 -1.44 -10.65 -3.30
N THR A 223 -0.51 -11.44 -3.85
CA THR A 223 0.26 -11.12 -5.06
C THR A 223 0.30 -12.29 -6.04
N ASN A 224 0.71 -12.02 -7.28
CA ASN A 224 0.78 -13.01 -8.35
C ASN A 224 2.00 -13.94 -8.24
N ASP A 225 3.07 -13.51 -7.59
CA ASP A 225 4.28 -14.31 -7.38
C ASP A 225 4.24 -15.15 -6.11
N GLN A 226 3.12 -15.11 -5.39
CA GLN A 226 3.00 -15.76 -4.11
C GLN A 226 3.12 -17.28 -4.19
N LEU A 227 3.79 -17.86 -3.20
CA LEU A 227 3.92 -19.29 -2.98
C LEU A 227 3.54 -19.68 -1.56
N PHE A 228 3.24 -20.96 -1.35
CA PHE A 228 3.25 -21.58 -0.03
C PHE A 228 4.37 -22.62 0.10
N VAL A 229 4.77 -22.88 1.34
CA VAL A 229 5.74 -23.90 1.69
C VAL A 229 5.04 -25.06 2.40
N TRP A 230 5.30 -26.28 1.96
CA TRP A 230 4.73 -27.51 2.52
C TRP A 230 5.84 -28.42 3.06
N LEU A 231 5.69 -28.85 4.31
CA LEU A 231 6.54 -29.85 4.96
C LEU A 231 5.75 -31.16 5.06
N PRO A 232 5.90 -32.10 4.11
CA PRO A 232 5.06 -33.29 4.05
C PRO A 232 5.19 -34.19 5.28
N GLU A 233 6.41 -34.35 5.80
CA GLU A 233 6.70 -35.27 6.92
C GLU A 233 6.01 -34.84 8.23
N LYS A 234 5.89 -33.53 8.45
CA LYS A 234 5.25 -32.94 9.65
C LYS A 234 3.84 -32.42 9.38
N ARG A 235 3.37 -32.49 8.13
CA ARG A 235 2.11 -31.92 7.64
C ARG A 235 1.93 -30.44 8.00
N VAL A 236 3.01 -29.66 7.90
CA VAL A 236 3.02 -28.22 8.20
C VAL A 236 2.87 -27.42 6.91
N LEU A 237 1.87 -26.55 6.87
CA LEU A 237 1.64 -25.61 5.77
C LEU A 237 2.00 -24.19 6.21
N LEU A 238 2.87 -23.54 5.44
CA LEU A 238 3.17 -22.11 5.57
C LEU A 238 2.56 -21.39 4.35
N PRO A 239 1.36 -20.80 4.48
CA PRO A 239 0.54 -20.32 3.36
C PRO A 239 0.95 -18.94 2.81
N GLY A 240 2.03 -18.34 3.32
CA GLY A 240 2.30 -16.91 3.09
C GLY A 240 1.11 -16.06 3.55
N ASP A 241 0.71 -15.13 2.68
CA ASP A 241 -0.39 -14.19 2.89
C ASP A 241 -1.75 -14.68 2.36
N ASN A 242 -1.85 -15.95 1.95
CA ASN A 242 -3.13 -16.44 1.43
C ASN A 242 -4.17 -16.56 2.54
N ILE A 243 -3.72 -16.63 3.80
CA ILE A 243 -4.59 -16.65 4.97
C ILE A 243 -3.88 -16.05 6.18
N TYR A 244 -4.60 -15.21 6.90
CA TYR A 244 -4.23 -14.63 8.19
C TYR A 244 -5.52 -14.35 8.96
N LYS A 245 -5.44 -14.05 10.26
CA LYS A 245 -6.62 -13.82 11.12
C LYS A 245 -7.25 -12.44 10.90
N ALA A 246 -7.68 -12.16 9.67
CA ALA A 246 -8.48 -11.00 9.26
C ALA A 246 -9.10 -11.31 7.88
N PHE A 247 -10.16 -10.61 7.51
CA PHE A 247 -10.73 -10.68 6.17
C PHE A 247 -9.65 -10.35 5.12
N PRO A 248 -9.52 -11.14 4.04
CA PRO A 248 -8.45 -10.99 3.06
C PRO A 248 -8.52 -9.63 2.37
N ASN A 249 -7.37 -9.04 2.11
CA ASN A 249 -7.28 -7.77 1.42
C ASN A 249 -7.49 -7.96 -0.08
N LEU A 250 -8.69 -8.30 -0.54
CA LEU A 250 -8.94 -8.50 -1.98
C LEU A 250 -8.75 -7.21 -2.81
N TYR A 251 -8.62 -6.06 -2.13
CA TYR A 251 -8.10 -4.81 -2.65
C TYR A 251 -7.52 -3.94 -1.54
N THR A 252 -6.25 -3.56 -1.69
CA THR A 252 -5.63 -2.61 -0.76
C THR A 252 -5.95 -1.16 -1.12
N ILE A 253 -6.42 -0.39 -0.14
CA ILE A 253 -6.76 1.03 -0.32
C ILE A 253 -5.55 1.92 -0.60
N ARG A 254 -4.30 1.45 -0.43
CA ARG A 254 -3.12 2.16 -0.93
C ARG A 254 -3.04 2.17 -2.46
N GLY A 255 -3.74 1.24 -3.13
CA GLY A 255 -3.86 1.13 -4.58
C GLY A 255 -2.92 0.08 -5.16
N THR A 256 -3.49 -0.89 -5.88
CA THR A 256 -2.79 -1.90 -6.66
C THR A 256 -3.52 -2.13 -7.99
N LEU A 257 -2.92 -2.92 -8.88
CA LEU A 257 -3.68 -3.52 -9.97
C LEU A 257 -4.79 -4.43 -9.42
N TYR A 258 -5.74 -4.77 -10.29
CA TYR A 258 -6.74 -5.79 -10.02
C TYR A 258 -6.08 -7.12 -9.64
N ARG A 259 -6.68 -7.81 -8.66
CA ARG A 259 -6.27 -9.12 -8.16
C ARG A 259 -7.31 -10.14 -8.61
N ASP A 260 -6.88 -11.26 -9.18
CA ASP A 260 -7.81 -12.36 -9.47
C ASP A 260 -8.20 -13.05 -8.17
N VAL A 261 -9.37 -12.67 -7.64
CA VAL A 261 -9.88 -13.16 -6.37
C VAL A 261 -10.26 -14.65 -6.42
N LEU A 262 -10.65 -15.18 -7.58
CA LEU A 262 -10.96 -16.62 -7.70
C LEU A 262 -9.69 -17.44 -7.73
N GLN A 263 -8.62 -16.94 -8.35
CA GLN A 263 -7.32 -17.59 -8.30
C GLN A 263 -6.83 -17.78 -6.86
N TRP A 264 -7.06 -16.77 -5.99
CA TRP A 264 -6.78 -16.91 -4.55
C TRP A 264 -7.62 -18.02 -3.91
N ALA A 265 -8.93 -18.08 -4.18
CA ALA A 265 -9.78 -19.16 -3.67
C ALA A 265 -9.27 -20.56 -4.09
N TYR A 266 -8.78 -20.71 -5.32
CA TYR A 266 -8.20 -21.97 -5.80
C TYR A 266 -6.86 -22.31 -5.14
N SER A 267 -6.03 -21.32 -4.83
CA SER A 267 -4.82 -21.50 -4.02
C SER A 267 -5.14 -22.10 -2.65
N LEU A 268 -6.22 -21.63 -2.00
CA LEU A 268 -6.70 -22.20 -0.72
C LEU A 268 -7.25 -23.63 -0.87
N ASP A 269 -7.88 -23.95 -2.00
CA ASP A 269 -8.30 -25.33 -2.30
C ASP A 269 -7.09 -26.28 -2.43
N ASN A 270 -6.01 -25.83 -3.09
CA ASN A 270 -4.76 -26.59 -3.19
C ASN A 270 -4.13 -26.84 -1.82
N MET A 271 -4.09 -25.82 -0.97
CA MET A 271 -3.60 -25.93 0.42
C MET A 271 -4.43 -26.91 1.23
N ARG A 272 -5.77 -26.82 1.14
CA ARG A 272 -6.70 -27.67 1.88
C ARG A 272 -6.59 -29.14 1.45
N ALA A 273 -6.31 -29.41 0.18
CA ALA A 273 -6.14 -30.77 -0.33
C ALA A 273 -4.96 -31.52 0.31
N LEU A 274 -3.96 -30.81 0.83
CA LEU A 274 -2.81 -31.39 1.55
C LEU A 274 -3.17 -31.92 2.94
N LYS A 275 -4.34 -31.54 3.47
CA LYS A 275 -4.80 -31.84 4.83
C LYS A 275 -3.71 -31.46 5.86
N PRO A 276 -3.40 -30.17 6.04
CA PRO A 276 -2.37 -29.76 6.98
C PRO A 276 -2.80 -30.07 8.41
N GLU A 277 -1.87 -30.54 9.25
CA GLU A 277 -2.09 -30.61 10.69
C GLU A 277 -1.77 -29.27 11.36
N PHE A 278 -0.79 -28.55 10.82
CA PHE A 278 -0.38 -27.23 11.31
C PHE A 278 -0.44 -26.21 10.17
N LEU A 279 -1.02 -25.04 10.44
CA LEU A 279 -1.04 -23.88 9.56
C LEU A 279 -0.23 -22.76 10.22
N VAL A 280 0.81 -22.25 9.55
CA VAL A 280 1.74 -21.25 10.09
C VAL A 280 1.82 -20.06 9.13
N PRO A 281 0.87 -19.11 9.21
CA PRO A 281 0.82 -17.94 8.33
C PRO A 281 1.97 -16.95 8.57
N SER A 282 2.33 -16.21 7.52
CA SER A 282 3.31 -15.12 7.58
C SER A 282 2.79 -13.90 8.34
N HIS A 283 1.55 -13.91 8.80
CA HIS A 283 0.98 -12.90 9.69
C HIS A 283 0.13 -13.55 10.77
N THR A 284 -0.11 -12.84 11.87
CA THR A 284 -1.00 -13.27 12.96
C THR A 284 -0.53 -14.54 13.69
N VAL A 285 -1.36 -15.58 13.82
CA VAL A 285 -1.12 -16.74 14.70
C VAL A 285 -1.22 -18.08 13.97
N PRO A 286 -0.49 -19.13 14.42
CA PRO A 286 -0.64 -20.48 13.88
C PRO A 286 -1.96 -21.14 14.31
N VAL A 287 -2.33 -22.21 13.60
CA VAL A 287 -3.48 -23.07 13.91
C VAL A 287 -3.05 -24.53 13.88
N THR A 288 -3.48 -25.30 14.87
CA THR A 288 -3.14 -26.71 15.04
C THR A 288 -4.39 -27.59 14.99
N GLY A 289 -4.25 -28.78 14.40
CA GLY A 289 -5.28 -29.79 14.26
C GLY A 289 -5.88 -29.80 12.86
N GLU A 290 -5.79 -30.94 12.18
CA GLU A 290 -6.24 -31.11 10.79
C GLU A 290 -7.67 -30.62 10.54
N GLU A 291 -8.58 -30.96 11.44
CA GLU A 291 -9.99 -30.60 11.28
C GLU A 291 -10.21 -29.08 11.44
N ALA A 292 -9.50 -28.44 12.37
CA ALA A 292 -9.56 -27.00 12.58
C ALA A 292 -8.98 -26.25 11.37
N VAL A 293 -7.81 -26.68 10.88
CA VAL A 293 -7.17 -26.11 9.69
C VAL A 293 -8.03 -26.31 8.44
N THR A 294 -8.58 -27.50 8.23
CA THR A 294 -9.43 -27.80 7.07
C THR A 294 -10.70 -26.95 7.05
N ARG A 295 -11.37 -26.79 8.20
CA ARG A 295 -12.52 -25.89 8.32
C ARG A 295 -12.15 -24.44 8.06
N LEU A 296 -11.07 -23.97 8.67
CA LEU A 296 -10.60 -22.60 8.48
C LEU A 296 -10.30 -22.29 7.02
N LEU A 297 -9.54 -23.14 6.33
CA LEU A 297 -9.22 -22.96 4.91
C LEU A 297 -10.48 -22.94 4.05
N ARG A 298 -11.45 -23.82 4.33
CA ARG A 298 -12.75 -23.84 3.62
C ARG A 298 -13.51 -22.53 3.83
N ASP A 299 -13.73 -22.13 5.09
CA ASP A 299 -14.55 -20.96 5.41
C ASP A 299 -13.90 -19.66 4.89
N TYR A 300 -12.57 -19.57 4.91
CA TYR A 300 -11.82 -18.45 4.35
C TYR A 300 -11.95 -18.37 2.81
N ARG A 301 -11.79 -19.52 2.14
CA ARG A 301 -11.99 -19.68 0.70
C ARG A 301 -13.41 -19.34 0.27
N ASP A 302 -14.41 -19.79 1.04
CA ASP A 302 -15.82 -19.53 0.77
C ASP A 302 -16.18 -18.06 0.95
N ALA A 303 -15.55 -17.34 1.88
CA ALA A 303 -15.72 -15.90 2.02
C ALA A 303 -15.23 -15.13 0.79
N ILE A 304 -14.07 -15.50 0.23
CA ILE A 304 -13.54 -14.92 -1.00
C ILE A 304 -14.51 -15.17 -2.17
N GLN A 305 -14.87 -16.44 -2.40
CA GLN A 305 -15.78 -16.77 -3.49
C GLN A 305 -17.15 -16.12 -3.31
N TYR A 306 -17.70 -16.06 -2.10
CA TYR A 306 -18.99 -15.44 -1.86
C TYR A 306 -18.99 -13.96 -2.27
N VAL A 307 -17.96 -13.20 -1.88
CA VAL A 307 -17.85 -11.78 -2.26
C VAL A 307 -17.72 -11.63 -3.77
N HIS A 308 -16.94 -12.49 -4.42
CA HIS A 308 -16.87 -12.56 -5.88
C HIS A 308 -18.25 -12.83 -6.51
N ASP A 309 -18.84 -13.98 -6.22
CA ASP A 309 -20.04 -14.47 -6.89
C ASP A 309 -21.25 -13.56 -6.65
N GLN A 310 -21.41 -13.00 -5.44
CA GLN A 310 -22.49 -12.06 -5.17
C GLN A 310 -22.27 -10.70 -5.84
N THR A 311 -21.02 -10.27 -6.01
CA THR A 311 -20.71 -9.09 -6.82
C THR A 311 -21.08 -9.33 -8.28
N ILE A 312 -20.64 -10.45 -8.88
CA ILE A 312 -20.96 -10.81 -10.26
C ILE A 312 -22.47 -10.97 -10.47
N ARG A 313 -23.15 -11.62 -9.52
CA ARG A 313 -24.61 -11.76 -9.57
C ARG A 313 -25.31 -10.40 -9.62
N GLY A 314 -24.90 -9.45 -8.78
CA GLY A 314 -25.51 -8.12 -8.77
C GLY A 314 -25.12 -7.25 -9.97
N ILE A 315 -23.90 -7.41 -10.51
CA ILE A 315 -23.53 -6.84 -11.83
C ILE A 315 -24.50 -7.31 -12.91
N ASN A 316 -24.78 -8.62 -12.97
CA ASN A 316 -25.72 -9.19 -13.95
C ASN A 316 -27.17 -8.73 -13.73
N GLN A 317 -27.48 -8.16 -12.56
CA GLN A 317 -28.77 -7.53 -12.25
C GLN A 317 -28.78 -6.02 -12.57
N GLY A 318 -27.67 -5.47 -13.07
CA GLY A 318 -27.53 -4.06 -13.43
C GLY A 318 -27.18 -3.13 -12.27
N HIS A 319 -26.77 -3.67 -11.12
CA HIS A 319 -26.42 -2.84 -9.96
C HIS A 319 -25.03 -2.21 -10.14
N GLY A 320 -24.91 -0.93 -9.78
CA GLY A 320 -23.65 -0.19 -9.82
C GLY A 320 -22.72 -0.50 -8.63
N PRO A 321 -21.44 -0.08 -8.69
CA PRO A 321 -20.42 -0.45 -7.71
C PRO A 321 -20.74 0.01 -6.28
N ASP A 322 -21.31 1.22 -6.10
CA ASP A 322 -21.65 1.75 -4.78
C ASP A 322 -22.90 1.10 -4.17
N GLN A 323 -23.84 0.67 -5.00
CA GLN A 323 -24.99 -0.11 -4.56
C GLN A 323 -24.53 -1.50 -4.08
N LEU A 324 -23.73 -2.18 -4.92
CA LEU A 324 -23.19 -3.51 -4.60
C LEU A 324 -22.36 -3.51 -3.33
N ALA A 325 -21.53 -2.48 -3.12
CA ALA A 325 -20.71 -2.37 -1.92
C ALA A 325 -21.52 -2.26 -0.60
N ARG A 326 -22.82 -1.95 -0.69
CA ARG A 326 -23.75 -1.96 0.46
C ARG A 326 -24.55 -3.26 0.56
N GLU A 327 -24.90 -3.86 -0.58
CA GLU A 327 -25.76 -5.06 -0.65
C GLU A 327 -25.00 -6.36 -0.39
N VAL A 328 -23.76 -6.46 -0.88
CA VAL A 328 -22.94 -7.65 -0.70
C VAL A 328 -22.40 -7.68 0.73
N VAL A 329 -23.03 -8.53 1.54
CA VAL A 329 -22.64 -8.78 2.94
C VAL A 329 -22.46 -10.28 3.11
N LEU A 330 -21.36 -10.68 3.76
CA LEU A 330 -21.09 -12.08 4.07
C LEU A 330 -22.26 -12.71 4.84
N PRO A 331 -22.55 -14.01 4.59
CA PRO A 331 -23.58 -14.72 5.36
C PRO A 331 -23.17 -14.82 6.84
N PRO A 332 -24.12 -14.95 7.79
CA PRO A 332 -23.85 -14.81 9.22
C PRO A 332 -22.71 -15.69 9.76
N HIS A 333 -22.57 -16.93 9.26
CA HIS A 333 -21.52 -17.85 9.71
C HIS A 333 -20.11 -17.40 9.29
N LEU A 334 -19.96 -16.73 8.15
CA LEU A 334 -18.69 -16.16 7.70
C LEU A 334 -18.45 -14.78 8.32
N LYS A 335 -19.48 -13.93 8.36
CA LYS A 335 -19.40 -12.58 8.94
C LYS A 335 -18.97 -12.61 10.41
N ASN A 336 -19.45 -13.58 11.18
CA ASN A 336 -19.13 -13.72 12.60
C ASN A 336 -17.89 -14.60 12.85
N HIS A 337 -17.24 -15.10 11.80
CA HIS A 337 -16.06 -15.96 11.95
C HIS A 337 -14.85 -15.13 12.42
N ALA A 338 -14.14 -15.59 13.45
CA ALA A 338 -13.06 -14.83 14.08
C ALA A 338 -11.87 -14.51 13.14
N TRP A 339 -11.69 -15.29 12.07
CA TRP A 339 -10.66 -15.05 11.04
C TRP A 339 -11.13 -14.20 9.86
N LEU A 340 -12.40 -13.80 9.83
CA LEU A 340 -12.99 -13.03 8.73
C LEU A 340 -13.49 -11.65 9.20
N GLN A 341 -13.08 -11.21 10.39
CA GLN A 341 -13.32 -9.85 10.83
C GLN A 341 -12.54 -8.88 9.94
N GLU A 342 -13.14 -7.74 9.58
CA GLU A 342 -12.58 -6.75 8.64
C GLU A 342 -11.44 -5.92 9.26
N HIS A 343 -10.50 -6.56 9.97
CA HIS A 343 -9.33 -5.91 10.57
C HIS A 343 -8.21 -5.62 9.57
N TYR A 344 -8.38 -5.91 8.28
CA TYR A 344 -7.39 -5.57 7.27
C TYR A 344 -8.03 -5.29 5.91
N GLY A 345 -8.53 -6.33 5.24
CA GLY A 345 -9.41 -6.19 4.08
C GLY A 345 -10.83 -5.78 4.48
N ARG A 346 -11.61 -5.38 3.47
CA ARG A 346 -13.03 -5.05 3.63
C ARG A 346 -13.86 -5.56 2.45
N VAL A 347 -15.03 -6.13 2.73
CA VAL A 347 -15.98 -6.62 1.72
C VAL A 347 -16.35 -5.49 0.75
N SER A 348 -16.73 -4.32 1.28
CA SER A 348 -17.17 -3.19 0.45
C SER A 348 -16.08 -2.62 -0.46
N TRP A 349 -14.81 -2.76 -0.11
CA TRP A 349 -13.68 -2.38 -0.98
C TRP A 349 -13.43 -3.44 -2.04
N SER A 350 -13.51 -4.70 -1.63
CA SER A 350 -13.35 -5.87 -2.49
C SER A 350 -14.40 -5.87 -3.61
N VAL A 351 -15.67 -5.61 -3.26
CA VAL A 351 -16.78 -5.51 -4.21
C VAL A 351 -16.52 -4.44 -5.28
N ARG A 352 -16.05 -3.25 -4.88
CA ARG A 352 -15.70 -2.19 -5.83
C ARG A 352 -14.56 -2.59 -6.76
N ASN A 353 -13.54 -3.27 -6.23
CA ASN A 353 -12.43 -3.74 -7.03
C ASN A 353 -12.83 -4.87 -7.99
N ILE A 354 -13.69 -5.80 -7.56
CA ILE A 354 -14.25 -6.85 -8.42
C ILE A 354 -15.07 -6.22 -9.54
N PHE A 355 -15.97 -5.27 -9.23
CA PHE A 355 -16.69 -4.52 -10.25
C PHE A 355 -15.72 -3.86 -11.24
N ASN A 356 -14.71 -3.14 -10.75
CA ASN A 356 -13.73 -2.47 -11.59
C ASN A 356 -12.89 -3.44 -12.43
N GLY A 357 -12.59 -4.63 -11.94
CA GLY A 357 -11.87 -5.67 -12.69
C GLY A 357 -12.67 -6.21 -13.88
N TYR A 358 -13.98 -6.31 -13.74
CA TYR A 358 -14.86 -6.86 -14.79
C TYR A 358 -15.41 -5.80 -15.75
N LEU A 359 -15.81 -4.63 -15.24
CA LEU A 359 -16.50 -3.58 -16.01
C LEU A 359 -15.76 -2.24 -16.06
N GLY A 360 -14.64 -2.11 -15.34
CA GLY A 360 -13.93 -0.84 -15.21
C GLY A 360 -14.64 0.16 -14.28
N TRP A 361 -14.35 1.44 -14.48
CA TRP A 361 -14.78 2.51 -13.57
C TRP A 361 -16.25 2.92 -13.73
N PHE A 362 -16.86 2.65 -14.90
CA PHE A 362 -18.16 3.19 -15.26
C PHE A 362 -19.31 2.32 -14.71
N GLY A 363 -20.10 2.90 -13.81
CA GLY A 363 -21.19 2.19 -13.12
C GLY A 363 -22.50 2.03 -13.90
N GLY A 364 -22.57 2.52 -15.14
CA GLY A 364 -23.76 2.41 -16.01
C GLY A 364 -24.69 3.62 -16.04
N ASP A 365 -24.61 4.53 -15.06
CA ASP A 365 -25.38 5.78 -15.08
C ASP A 365 -24.70 6.84 -15.96
N ALA A 366 -25.35 7.23 -17.06
CA ALA A 366 -24.85 8.21 -18.01
C ALA A 366 -24.49 9.57 -17.39
N ALA A 367 -25.10 9.96 -16.26
CA ALA A 367 -24.73 11.18 -15.53
C ALA A 367 -23.27 11.15 -15.02
N THR A 368 -22.69 9.96 -14.90
CA THR A 368 -21.30 9.76 -14.43
C THR A 368 -20.27 9.62 -15.57
N LEU A 369 -20.68 9.62 -16.85
CA LEU A 369 -19.76 9.52 -17.98
C LEU A 369 -18.87 10.75 -18.13
N THR A 370 -19.45 11.93 -17.87
CA THR A 370 -18.76 13.22 -18.00
C THR A 370 -19.25 14.13 -16.88
N PRO A 371 -18.89 13.82 -15.62
CA PRO A 371 -19.35 14.60 -14.48
C PRO A 371 -18.77 16.02 -14.55
N LEU A 372 -19.48 16.98 -13.95
CA LEU A 372 -18.93 18.31 -13.69
C LEU A 372 -17.59 18.19 -12.94
N SER A 373 -16.70 19.17 -13.14
CA SER A 373 -15.50 19.24 -12.31
C SER A 373 -15.89 19.41 -10.83
N PRO A 374 -15.08 18.91 -9.87
CA PRO A 374 -15.37 19.06 -8.45
C PRO A 374 -15.64 20.52 -8.03
N ALA A 375 -14.95 21.49 -8.63
CA ALA A 375 -15.15 22.92 -8.34
C ALA A 375 -16.49 23.45 -8.86
N GLU A 376 -16.95 23.02 -10.04
CA GLU A 376 -18.24 23.40 -10.60
C GLU A 376 -19.40 22.77 -9.81
N ARG A 377 -19.29 21.48 -9.48
CA ARG A 377 -20.28 20.78 -8.67
C ARG A 377 -20.41 21.42 -7.28
N GLY A 378 -19.29 21.69 -6.63
CA GLY A 378 -19.26 22.40 -5.34
C GLY A 378 -19.93 23.77 -5.40
N ARG A 379 -19.72 24.53 -6.49
CA ARG A 379 -20.38 25.83 -6.71
C ARG A 379 -21.89 25.69 -6.86
N ALA A 380 -22.35 24.76 -7.68
CA ALA A 380 -23.78 24.52 -7.90
C ALA A 380 -24.49 24.11 -6.61
N LEU A 381 -23.87 23.25 -5.78
CA LEU A 381 -24.42 22.86 -4.48
C LEU A 381 -24.49 24.03 -3.51
N VAL A 382 -23.43 24.84 -3.41
CA VAL A 382 -23.40 26.02 -2.55
C VAL A 382 -24.47 27.04 -2.96
N GLU A 383 -24.68 27.25 -4.25
CA GLU A 383 -25.77 28.09 -4.76
C GLU A 383 -27.15 27.52 -4.37
N ALA A 384 -27.36 26.22 -4.58
CA ALA A 384 -28.61 25.54 -4.24
C ALA A 384 -28.92 25.59 -2.73
N PHE A 385 -27.91 25.63 -1.87
CA PHE A 385 -28.07 25.77 -0.42
C PHE A 385 -28.29 27.22 0.05
N GLY A 386 -28.31 28.21 -0.86
CA GLY A 386 -28.53 29.62 -0.52
C GLY A 386 -27.24 30.40 -0.22
N GLY A 387 -26.09 29.88 -0.63
CA GLY A 387 -24.78 30.51 -0.48
C GLY A 387 -23.84 29.79 0.49
N LEU A 388 -22.63 30.34 0.64
CA LEU A 388 -21.54 29.68 1.37
C LEU A 388 -21.85 29.48 2.86
N GLU A 389 -22.36 30.49 3.56
CA GLU A 389 -22.63 30.37 5.00
C GLU A 389 -23.73 29.34 5.31
N PRO A 390 -24.88 29.31 4.62
CA PRO A 390 -25.84 28.22 4.75
C PRO A 390 -25.23 26.84 4.48
N ALA A 391 -24.39 26.70 3.45
CA ALA A 391 -23.72 25.43 3.16
C ALA A 391 -22.77 24.99 4.29
N ILE A 392 -22.03 25.93 4.90
CA ILE A 392 -21.19 25.65 6.07
C ILE A 392 -22.05 25.22 7.26
N GLN A 393 -23.19 25.89 7.51
CA GLN A 393 -24.11 25.51 8.58
C GLN A 393 -24.66 24.09 8.40
N LEU A 394 -24.85 23.62 7.16
CA LEU A 394 -25.24 22.23 6.89
C LEU A 394 -24.13 21.24 7.31
N VAL A 395 -22.85 21.57 7.09
CA VAL A 395 -21.73 20.74 7.56
C VAL A 395 -21.70 20.70 9.09
N GLU A 396 -21.84 21.86 9.74
CA GLU A 396 -21.89 21.95 11.21
C GLU A 396 -23.04 21.16 11.80
N ASN A 397 -24.22 21.29 11.23
CA ASN A 397 -25.39 20.53 11.64
C ASN A 397 -25.14 19.03 11.44
N ALA A 398 -24.51 18.61 10.34
CA ALA A 398 -24.17 17.21 10.14
C ALA A 398 -23.18 16.69 11.19
N VAL A 399 -22.16 17.46 11.57
CA VAL A 399 -21.22 17.11 12.66
C VAL A 399 -21.94 17.06 14.01
N ALA A 400 -22.75 18.07 14.33
CA ALA A 400 -23.48 18.17 15.60
C ALA A 400 -24.51 17.04 15.79
N ASN A 401 -25.02 16.47 14.69
CA ASN A 401 -25.93 15.33 14.69
C ASN A 401 -25.20 14.00 14.41
N GLU A 402 -23.88 13.95 14.57
CA GLU A 402 -23.04 12.75 14.42
C GLU A 402 -23.14 12.06 13.04
N ARG A 403 -23.60 12.78 12.01
CA ARG A 403 -23.64 12.33 10.62
C ARG A 403 -22.28 12.57 9.96
N TYR A 404 -21.22 12.04 10.55
CA TYR A 404 -19.84 12.38 10.20
C TYR A 404 -19.47 12.07 8.75
N GLN A 405 -19.90 10.93 8.22
CA GLN A 405 -19.65 10.58 6.82
C GLN A 405 -20.28 11.61 5.86
N TRP A 406 -21.51 12.03 6.16
CA TRP A 406 -22.21 13.07 5.38
C TRP A 406 -21.56 14.45 5.53
N ALA A 407 -21.13 14.81 6.75
CA ALA A 407 -20.40 16.04 7.00
C ALA A 407 -19.10 16.10 6.16
N ALA A 408 -18.35 14.99 6.10
CA ALA A 408 -17.13 14.90 5.32
C ALA A 408 -17.36 14.99 3.81
N GLU A 409 -18.43 14.37 3.30
CA GLU A 409 -18.86 14.46 1.90
C GLU A 409 -19.22 15.90 1.51
N LEU A 410 -20.11 16.55 2.27
CA LEU A 410 -20.48 17.95 2.05
C LEU A 410 -19.27 18.89 2.12
N ALA A 411 -18.42 18.72 3.13
CA ALA A 411 -17.22 19.53 3.28
C ALA A 411 -16.27 19.36 2.09
N THR A 412 -16.22 18.17 1.49
CA THR A 412 -15.41 17.91 0.28
C THR A 412 -15.89 18.73 -0.91
N GLU A 413 -17.20 18.77 -1.14
CA GLU A 413 -17.79 19.58 -2.22
C GLU A 413 -17.49 21.07 -2.04
N ILE A 414 -17.63 21.59 -0.82
CA ILE A 414 -17.35 23.00 -0.52
C ILE A 414 -15.86 23.31 -0.72
N LEU A 415 -14.96 22.46 -0.22
CA LEU A 415 -13.50 22.67 -0.33
C LEU A 415 -12.99 22.55 -1.76
N ALA A 416 -13.63 21.73 -2.59
CA ALA A 416 -13.31 21.62 -4.02
C ALA A 416 -13.59 22.92 -4.78
N MET A 417 -14.63 23.66 -4.38
CA MET A 417 -14.94 24.99 -4.92
C MET A 417 -14.03 26.08 -4.32
N LYS A 418 -13.91 26.13 -2.99
CA LYS A 418 -13.18 27.20 -2.28
C LYS A 418 -12.58 26.69 -0.98
N ASN A 419 -11.26 26.86 -0.85
CA ASN A 419 -10.59 26.57 0.41
C ASN A 419 -11.15 27.43 1.56
N ASN A 420 -11.51 26.80 2.68
CA ASN A 420 -12.09 27.48 3.84
C ASN A 420 -11.63 26.80 5.15
N LYS A 421 -11.01 27.56 6.06
CA LYS A 421 -10.45 27.02 7.31
C LYS A 421 -11.51 26.38 8.23
N ARG A 422 -12.71 26.97 8.34
CA ARG A 422 -13.81 26.43 9.16
C ARG A 422 -14.29 25.08 8.61
N VAL A 423 -14.46 24.98 7.30
CA VAL A 423 -14.85 23.73 6.63
C VAL A 423 -13.77 22.65 6.77
N ARG A 424 -12.48 23.01 6.66
CA ARG A 424 -11.37 22.07 6.92
C ARG A 424 -11.41 21.51 8.33
N ALA A 425 -11.63 22.37 9.33
CA ALA A 425 -11.72 21.96 10.73
C ALA A 425 -12.90 21.00 10.97
N LEU A 426 -14.08 21.31 10.43
CA LEU A 426 -15.26 20.45 10.52
C LEU A 426 -15.04 19.09 9.83
N LYS A 427 -14.40 19.09 8.66
CA LYS A 427 -14.03 17.84 7.97
C LYS A 427 -13.03 17.02 8.78
N ALA A 428 -12.06 17.66 9.42
CA ALA A 428 -11.11 16.99 10.30
C ALA A 428 -11.78 16.38 11.54
N GLU A 429 -12.74 17.08 12.15
CA GLU A 429 -13.56 16.52 13.26
C GLU A 429 -14.34 15.29 12.80
N ALA A 430 -15.02 15.38 11.65
CA ALA A 430 -15.74 14.25 11.07
C ALA A 430 -14.82 13.04 10.79
N PHE A 431 -13.63 13.27 10.21
CA PHE A 431 -12.65 12.22 9.98
C PHE A 431 -12.11 11.61 11.27
N ARG A 432 -11.80 12.41 12.32
CA ARG A 432 -11.41 11.85 13.62
C ARG A 432 -12.49 10.95 14.20
N ALA A 433 -13.75 11.37 14.16
CA ALA A 433 -14.87 10.58 14.64
C ALA A 433 -15.02 9.26 13.85
N LEU A 434 -14.93 9.31 12.52
CA LEU A 434 -14.96 8.10 11.67
C LEU A 434 -13.77 7.17 11.95
N GLY A 435 -12.57 7.71 12.11
CA GLY A 435 -11.37 6.94 12.43
C GLY A 435 -11.46 6.25 13.79
N TYR A 436 -11.95 6.95 14.82
CA TYR A 436 -12.16 6.36 16.14
C TYR A 436 -13.27 5.32 16.19
N ALA A 437 -14.28 5.45 15.33
CA ALA A 437 -15.35 4.47 15.18
C ALA A 437 -14.95 3.23 14.36
N SER A 438 -13.83 3.26 13.63
CA SER A 438 -13.43 2.14 12.77
C SER A 438 -12.80 0.97 13.52
N GLU A 439 -13.16 -0.24 13.09
CA GLU A 439 -12.57 -1.52 13.51
C GLU A 439 -11.46 -1.98 12.56
N ASN A 440 -11.36 -1.35 11.39
CA ASN A 440 -10.30 -1.59 10.43
C ASN A 440 -9.18 -0.55 10.67
N PRO A 441 -7.95 -0.97 10.96
CA PRO A 441 -6.84 -0.04 11.20
C PRO A 441 -6.47 0.74 9.93
N ASN A 442 -6.64 0.17 8.74
CA ASN A 442 -6.23 0.82 7.49
C ASN A 442 -7.04 2.08 7.20
N ASP A 443 -8.37 2.04 7.33
CA ASP A 443 -9.20 3.24 7.14
C ASP A 443 -9.16 4.16 8.37
N ARG A 444 -9.03 3.61 9.59
CA ARG A 444 -8.72 4.39 10.80
C ARG A 444 -7.53 5.31 10.56
N HIS A 445 -6.39 4.74 10.16
CA HIS A 445 -5.18 5.53 9.93
C HIS A 445 -5.39 6.55 8.81
N PHE A 446 -6.03 6.15 7.72
CA PHE A 446 -6.32 7.06 6.61
C PHE A 446 -7.14 8.28 7.05
N TYR A 447 -8.19 8.07 7.84
CA TYR A 447 -9.02 9.15 8.38
C TYR A 447 -8.23 10.04 9.34
N LEU A 448 -7.50 9.45 10.30
CA LEU A 448 -6.75 10.20 11.30
C LEU A 448 -5.60 11.01 10.67
N THR A 449 -4.89 10.43 9.71
CA THR A 449 -3.83 11.13 8.97
C THR A 449 -4.41 12.30 8.18
N GLN A 450 -5.49 12.09 7.42
CA GLN A 450 -6.10 13.19 6.67
C GLN A 450 -6.70 14.28 7.57
N ALA A 451 -7.21 13.93 8.76
CA ALA A 451 -7.63 14.92 9.73
C ALA A 451 -6.45 15.79 10.19
N GLY A 452 -5.29 15.19 10.48
CA GLY A 452 -4.07 15.92 10.81
C GLY A 452 -3.57 16.80 9.65
N GLU A 453 -3.60 16.31 8.41
CA GLU A 453 -3.25 17.08 7.21
C GLU A 453 -4.18 18.29 7.01
N LEU A 454 -5.48 18.12 7.27
CA LEU A 454 -6.46 19.21 7.19
C LEU A 454 -6.17 20.34 8.18
N LEU A 455 -5.68 19.98 9.36
CA LEU A 455 -5.34 20.87 10.46
C LEU A 455 -3.89 21.39 10.42
N GLY A 456 -3.04 20.84 9.55
CA GLY A 456 -1.61 21.17 9.47
C GLY A 456 -0.77 20.57 10.61
N GLU A 457 -1.30 19.56 11.31
CA GLU A 457 -0.63 18.83 12.38
C GLU A 457 0.27 17.70 11.85
N ILE A 458 -0.11 17.14 10.69
CA ILE A 458 0.58 16.04 10.03
C ILE A 458 0.92 16.47 8.62
N GLN A 459 2.14 16.15 8.20
CA GLN A 459 2.57 16.27 6.81
C GLN A 459 3.07 14.92 6.33
N VAL A 460 2.32 14.26 5.44
CA VAL A 460 2.80 13.08 4.75
C VAL A 460 3.74 13.55 3.65
N ALA A 461 5.04 13.53 3.95
CA ALA A 461 6.06 13.92 2.98
C ALA A 461 6.11 12.93 1.80
N GLN A 462 6.48 13.43 0.62
CA GLN A 462 6.96 12.56 -0.44
C GLN A 462 8.26 11.88 0.03
N PRO A 463 8.53 10.61 -0.33
CA PRO A 463 9.72 9.92 0.14
C PRO A 463 10.99 10.70 -0.20
N GLU A 464 11.72 11.16 0.82
CA GLU A 464 13.03 11.78 0.63
C GLU A 464 14.07 10.76 0.16
N LEU A 465 15.06 11.26 -0.57
CA LEU A 465 16.23 10.53 -1.02
C LEU A 465 17.17 10.25 0.16
N LYS A 466 16.91 9.16 0.91
CA LYS A 466 17.84 8.65 1.95
C LYS A 466 18.93 7.78 1.32
N SER A 467 20.09 7.63 1.97
CA SER A 467 21.19 6.74 1.53
C SER A 467 20.73 5.33 1.20
N ASP A 468 19.81 4.78 1.98
CA ASP A 468 19.34 3.40 1.84
C ASP A 468 18.41 3.25 0.61
N SER A 469 17.71 4.34 0.26
CA SER A 469 16.93 4.40 -0.98
C SER A 469 17.83 4.41 -2.22
N LEU A 470 19.04 4.97 -2.12
CA LEU A 470 20.02 4.98 -3.21
C LEU A 470 20.66 3.58 -3.39
N ALA A 471 21.02 2.91 -2.31
CA ALA A 471 21.55 1.54 -2.39
C ALA A 471 20.52 0.58 -3.01
N PHE A 472 19.26 0.66 -2.56
CA PHE A 472 18.17 -0.09 -3.17
C PHE A 472 17.99 0.27 -4.65
N ALA A 473 17.96 1.56 -5.01
CA ALA A 473 17.77 1.99 -6.39
C ALA A 473 18.90 1.53 -7.33
N LYS A 474 20.15 1.52 -6.85
CA LYS A 474 21.30 0.96 -7.58
C LYS A 474 21.23 -0.55 -7.78
N SER A 475 20.44 -1.26 -6.96
CA SER A 475 20.23 -2.70 -7.11
C SER A 475 19.20 -3.04 -8.20
N LEU A 476 18.49 -2.06 -8.75
CA LEU A 476 17.48 -2.26 -9.79
C LEU A 476 18.15 -2.42 -11.17
N PRO A 477 17.59 -3.25 -12.06
CA PRO A 477 18.00 -3.24 -13.46
C PRO A 477 17.85 -1.84 -14.06
N ILE A 478 18.86 -1.38 -14.80
CA ILE A 478 18.89 0.00 -15.30
C ILE A 478 17.74 0.30 -16.28
N GLY A 479 17.30 -0.69 -17.05
CA GLY A 479 16.14 -0.57 -17.92
C GLY A 479 14.85 -0.23 -17.16
N GLU A 480 14.65 -0.76 -15.95
CA GLU A 480 13.50 -0.44 -15.09
C GLU A 480 13.57 0.99 -14.55
N VAL A 481 14.78 1.48 -14.24
CA VAL A 481 14.98 2.88 -13.83
C VAL A 481 14.69 3.82 -15.00
N LEU A 482 15.19 3.49 -16.20
CA LEU A 482 14.96 4.28 -17.42
C LEU A 482 13.49 4.26 -17.88
N ALA A 483 12.76 3.17 -17.63
CA ALA A 483 11.33 3.07 -17.89
C ALA A 483 10.49 4.07 -17.07
N SER A 484 11.06 4.67 -16.02
CA SER A 484 10.44 5.78 -15.31
C SER A 484 10.55 7.13 -16.03
N LEU A 485 11.46 7.30 -16.99
CA LEU A 485 11.62 8.59 -17.68
C LEU A 485 10.37 8.99 -18.47
N PRO A 486 9.77 8.12 -19.31
CA PRO A 486 8.58 8.49 -20.09
C PRO A 486 7.43 9.10 -19.27
N VAL A 487 7.19 8.59 -18.06
CA VAL A 487 6.10 9.06 -17.20
C VAL A 487 6.42 10.34 -16.43
N ASN A 488 7.71 10.64 -16.25
CA ASN A 488 8.17 11.83 -15.54
C ASN A 488 8.40 13.02 -16.49
N LEU A 489 8.17 12.84 -17.80
CA LEU A 489 8.32 13.90 -18.79
C LEU A 489 7.31 15.04 -18.53
N ASN A 490 7.83 16.25 -18.38
CA ASN A 490 7.04 17.46 -18.47
C ASN A 490 6.69 17.74 -19.95
N ALA A 491 5.54 17.23 -20.39
CA ALA A 491 5.08 17.33 -21.78
C ALA A 491 4.98 18.79 -22.27
N ALA A 492 4.52 19.71 -21.41
CA ALA A 492 4.36 21.12 -21.76
C ALA A 492 5.69 21.81 -22.11
N LYS A 493 6.77 21.43 -21.43
CA LYS A 493 8.14 21.95 -21.68
C LYS A 493 8.85 21.26 -22.85
N SER A 494 8.24 20.25 -23.46
CA SER A 494 8.86 19.43 -24.50
C SER A 494 8.08 19.37 -25.82
N LEU A 495 7.11 20.28 -26.00
CA LEU A 495 6.29 20.34 -27.22
C LEU A 495 7.10 20.70 -28.48
N ASP A 496 8.15 21.50 -28.33
CA ASP A 496 9.05 21.96 -29.39
C ASP A 496 10.33 21.12 -29.50
N ARG A 497 10.45 20.06 -28.70
CA ARG A 497 11.64 19.20 -28.65
C ARG A 497 11.54 18.08 -29.68
N ASP A 498 12.70 17.74 -30.22
CA ASP A 498 13.03 16.50 -30.92
C ASP A 498 14.49 16.21 -30.56
N THR A 499 14.72 15.28 -29.62
CA THR A 499 16.07 15.01 -29.08
C THR A 499 16.20 13.54 -28.72
N ARG A 500 17.22 12.89 -29.26
CA ARG A 500 17.62 11.50 -29.02
C ARG A 500 18.85 11.46 -28.12
N VAL A 501 18.72 10.79 -26.98
CA VAL A 501 19.84 10.57 -26.06
C VAL A 501 20.11 9.07 -25.95
N LEU A 502 21.31 8.65 -26.35
CA LEU A 502 21.79 7.28 -26.17
C LEU A 502 22.55 7.17 -24.85
N PHE A 503 22.22 6.16 -24.05
CA PHE A 503 22.96 5.78 -22.86
C PHE A 503 23.67 4.45 -23.10
N ASP A 504 24.99 4.45 -22.94
CA ASP A 504 25.87 3.29 -23.00
C ASP A 504 26.42 2.99 -21.59
N PHE A 505 26.15 1.79 -21.08
CA PHE A 505 26.54 1.36 -19.74
C PHE A 505 27.73 0.40 -19.78
N SER A 506 28.88 0.84 -19.28
CA SER A 506 30.14 0.07 -19.38
C SER A 506 30.24 -1.10 -18.41
N ASP A 507 29.47 -1.08 -17.32
CA ASP A 507 29.43 -2.12 -16.28
C ASP A 507 28.52 -3.29 -16.65
N THR A 508 27.45 -3.06 -17.42
CA THR A 508 26.52 -4.11 -17.85
C THR A 508 26.57 -4.42 -19.36
N ASN A 509 27.28 -3.60 -20.14
CA ASN A 509 27.31 -3.66 -21.60
C ASN A 509 25.91 -3.52 -22.24
N GLU A 510 25.01 -2.82 -21.56
CA GLU A 510 23.68 -2.50 -22.05
C GLU A 510 23.65 -1.12 -22.72
N ARG A 511 22.68 -0.94 -23.62
CA ARG A 511 22.42 0.33 -24.30
C ARG A 511 20.93 0.64 -24.30
N TYR A 512 20.60 1.91 -24.10
CA TYR A 512 19.22 2.39 -24.07
C TYR A 512 19.13 3.77 -24.73
N GLY A 513 18.13 3.95 -25.58
CA GLY A 513 17.82 5.22 -26.23
C GLY A 513 16.62 5.89 -25.57
N VAL A 514 16.65 7.20 -25.40
CA VAL A 514 15.48 7.98 -25.00
C VAL A 514 15.23 9.06 -26.04
N HIS A 515 14.10 8.99 -26.72
CA HIS A 515 13.69 9.98 -27.72
C HIS A 515 12.56 10.84 -27.16
N VAL A 516 12.84 12.13 -26.92
CA VAL A 516 11.81 13.10 -26.58
C VAL A 516 11.38 13.83 -27.84
N ARG A 517 10.11 13.72 -28.22
CA ARG A 517 9.50 14.45 -29.33
C ARG A 517 8.08 14.88 -29.03
N ARG A 518 7.76 16.15 -29.26
CA ARG A 518 6.38 16.70 -29.21
C ARG A 518 5.61 16.32 -27.93
N GLY A 519 6.25 16.45 -26.77
CA GLY A 519 5.64 16.10 -25.48
C GLY A 519 5.57 14.61 -25.17
N VAL A 520 6.24 13.76 -25.94
CA VAL A 520 6.32 12.30 -25.72
C VAL A 520 7.76 11.88 -25.52
N ALA A 521 8.01 11.00 -24.56
CA ALA A 521 9.30 10.34 -24.35
C ALA A 521 9.15 8.85 -24.66
N GLU A 522 9.96 8.36 -25.58
CA GLU A 522 10.04 6.95 -25.96
C GLU A 522 11.34 6.36 -25.42
N LEU A 523 11.24 5.25 -24.68
CA LEU A 523 12.39 4.42 -24.31
C LEU A 523 12.59 3.34 -25.37
N VAL A 524 13.77 3.30 -25.97
CA VAL A 524 14.17 2.36 -27.02
C VAL A 524 15.25 1.43 -26.47
N ALA A 525 15.09 0.13 -26.64
CA ALA A 525 16.02 -0.90 -26.17
C ALA A 525 16.02 -2.11 -27.10
N GLY A 526 16.99 -3.01 -26.93
CA GLY A 526 17.04 -4.29 -27.65
C GLY A 526 17.16 -4.12 -29.17
N GLU A 527 16.44 -4.95 -29.93
CA GLU A 527 16.49 -4.93 -31.40
C GLU A 527 16.08 -3.59 -32.01
N ALA A 528 15.18 -2.84 -31.36
CA ALA A 528 14.74 -1.53 -31.83
C ALA A 528 15.88 -0.51 -31.88
N LEU A 529 16.93 -0.66 -31.05
CA LEU A 529 18.12 0.19 -31.11
C LEU A 529 18.96 -0.02 -32.37
N SER A 530 18.91 -1.20 -32.98
CA SER A 530 19.72 -1.48 -34.19
C SER A 530 19.26 -0.70 -35.42
N ALA A 531 17.99 -0.28 -35.43
CA ALA A 531 17.40 0.56 -36.45
C ALA A 531 17.20 2.01 -35.98
N TRP A 532 17.76 2.38 -34.82
CA TRP A 532 17.58 3.71 -34.25
C TRP A 532 18.48 4.72 -34.95
N GLU A 533 17.91 5.90 -35.23
CA GLU A 533 18.65 7.00 -35.86
C GLU A 533 19.77 7.50 -34.95
N GLU A 534 20.78 8.14 -35.55
CA GLU A 534 21.93 8.70 -34.83
C GLU A 534 21.49 9.59 -33.65
N PRO A 535 22.07 9.40 -32.45
CA PRO A 535 21.68 10.18 -31.29
C PRO A 535 22.21 11.61 -31.37
N ASP A 536 21.43 12.57 -30.88
CA ASP A 536 21.88 13.95 -30.71
C ASP A 536 22.91 14.06 -29.56
N ILE A 537 22.78 13.20 -28.55
CA ILE A 537 23.67 13.12 -27.38
C ILE A 537 23.95 11.65 -27.08
N GLN A 538 25.22 11.30 -26.92
CA GLN A 538 25.63 9.97 -26.47
C GLN A 538 26.35 10.05 -25.11
N VAL A 539 25.83 9.31 -24.13
CA VAL A 539 26.27 9.29 -22.73
C VAL A 539 26.91 7.93 -22.43
N ASN A 540 28.19 7.93 -22.09
CA ASN A 540 28.90 6.74 -21.64
C ASN A 540 29.09 6.83 -20.12
N THR A 541 28.55 5.87 -19.38
CA THR A 541 28.61 5.87 -17.90
C THR A 541 28.44 4.46 -17.34
N THR A 542 28.24 4.33 -16.03
CA THR A 542 27.82 3.07 -15.38
C THR A 542 26.39 3.19 -14.87
N THR A 543 25.71 2.05 -14.70
CA THR A 543 24.33 2.02 -14.18
C THR A 543 24.21 2.81 -12.86
N GLY A 544 25.13 2.55 -11.92
CA GLY A 544 25.13 3.20 -10.61
C GLY A 544 25.32 4.72 -10.66
N VAL A 545 26.18 5.22 -11.57
CA VAL A 545 26.41 6.67 -11.73
C VAL A 545 25.18 7.35 -12.33
N LEU A 546 24.52 6.72 -13.31
CA LEU A 546 23.28 7.29 -13.85
C LEU A 546 22.18 7.34 -12.79
N VAL A 547 22.03 6.29 -11.97
CA VAL A 547 21.08 6.29 -10.85
C VAL A 547 21.37 7.45 -9.89
N GLU A 548 22.62 7.70 -9.51
CA GLU A 548 23.00 8.85 -8.67
C GLU A 548 22.59 10.19 -9.30
N VAL A 549 22.78 10.33 -10.61
CA VAL A 549 22.43 11.56 -11.35
C VAL A 549 20.91 11.76 -11.41
N LEU A 550 20.16 10.73 -11.78
CA LEU A 550 18.69 10.78 -11.86
C LEU A 550 18.06 11.03 -10.48
N MET A 551 18.64 10.44 -9.44
CA MET A 551 18.24 10.64 -8.05
C MET A 551 18.81 11.90 -7.41
N GLN A 552 19.57 12.72 -8.16
CA GLN A 552 20.19 13.96 -7.65
C GLN A 552 21.14 13.77 -6.45
N ALA A 553 21.57 12.53 -6.18
CA ALA A 553 22.64 12.24 -5.21
C ALA A 553 24.00 12.74 -5.72
N ARG A 554 24.13 12.90 -7.04
CA ARG A 554 25.31 13.47 -7.70
C ARG A 554 24.91 14.37 -8.86
N GLY A 555 25.51 15.55 -8.95
CA GLY A 555 25.28 16.45 -10.09
C GLY A 555 26.04 16.01 -11.34
N VAL A 556 25.49 16.30 -12.53
CA VAL A 556 26.15 16.05 -13.83
C VAL A 556 27.57 16.64 -13.90
N PRO A 557 27.84 17.89 -13.46
CA PRO A 557 29.20 18.42 -13.47
C PRO A 557 30.19 17.59 -12.62
N GLY A 558 29.75 17.07 -11.48
CA GLY A 558 30.58 16.23 -10.61
C GLY A 558 30.84 14.84 -11.18
N ALA A 559 29.88 14.27 -11.91
CA ALA A 559 30.07 13.02 -12.64
C ALA A 559 31.05 13.21 -13.83
N LEU A 560 30.92 14.30 -14.59
CA LEU A 560 31.84 14.65 -15.67
C LEU A 560 33.27 14.88 -15.17
N ALA A 561 33.44 15.66 -14.09
CA ALA A 561 34.76 16.02 -13.55
C ALA A 561 35.58 14.80 -13.08
N SER A 562 34.89 13.76 -12.59
CA SER A 562 35.54 12.49 -12.19
C SER A 562 35.87 11.55 -13.34
N GLY A 563 35.28 11.76 -14.52
CA GLY A 563 35.36 10.83 -15.65
C GLY A 563 34.37 9.65 -15.61
N ASP A 564 33.53 9.55 -14.58
CA ASP A 564 32.52 8.48 -14.40
C ASP A 564 31.32 8.61 -15.38
N LEU A 565 31.11 9.80 -15.93
CA LEU A 565 30.18 10.08 -17.01
C LEU A 565 30.92 10.82 -18.11
N LYS A 566 30.75 10.40 -19.36
CA LYS A 566 31.35 11.01 -20.55
C LYS A 566 30.30 11.27 -21.61
N LEU A 567 30.36 12.44 -22.26
CA LEU A 567 29.54 12.77 -23.42
C LEU A 567 30.40 12.68 -24.67
N ALA A 568 29.88 12.09 -25.76
CA ALA A 568 30.65 11.93 -27.00
C ALA A 568 31.09 13.26 -27.62
N GLY A 569 30.25 14.31 -27.58
CA GLY A 569 30.61 15.68 -27.98
C GLY A 569 31.39 16.46 -26.92
N GLY A 570 31.73 15.84 -25.79
CA GLY A 570 32.51 16.45 -24.72
C GLY A 570 31.78 17.60 -24.02
N VAL A 571 32.48 18.72 -23.77
CA VAL A 571 31.94 19.88 -23.03
C VAL A 571 30.78 20.57 -23.75
N TRP A 572 30.69 20.42 -25.07
CA TRP A 572 29.68 21.09 -25.89
C TRP A 572 28.27 20.49 -25.71
N ASP A 573 28.17 19.21 -25.35
CA ASP A 573 26.90 18.53 -25.11
C ASP A 573 26.35 18.77 -23.70
N VAL A 574 27.15 19.31 -22.78
CA VAL A 574 26.77 19.46 -21.37
C VAL A 574 25.49 20.30 -21.19
N PRO A 575 25.34 21.48 -21.83
CA PRO A 575 24.10 22.26 -21.71
C PRO A 575 22.88 21.52 -22.28
N ALA A 576 23.06 20.81 -23.40
CA ALA A 576 21.98 20.06 -24.04
C ALA A 576 21.53 18.87 -23.18
N PHE A 577 22.48 18.10 -22.64
CA PHE A 577 22.19 16.97 -21.75
C PHE A 577 21.57 17.42 -20.42
N ALA A 578 22.07 18.51 -19.82
CA ALA A 578 21.46 19.07 -18.63
C ALA A 578 20.03 19.57 -18.91
N SER A 579 19.81 20.26 -20.03
CA SER A 579 18.48 20.69 -20.48
C SER A 579 17.53 19.52 -20.68
N PHE A 580 18.02 18.42 -21.26
CA PHE A 580 17.27 17.18 -21.45
C PHE A 580 16.83 16.57 -20.12
N LEU A 581 17.74 16.41 -19.15
CA LEU A 581 17.41 15.86 -17.83
C LEU A 581 16.40 16.73 -17.06
N LEU A 582 16.42 18.05 -17.25
CA LEU A 582 15.45 18.96 -16.64
C LEU A 582 14.01 18.72 -17.11
N LEU A 583 13.81 18.08 -18.27
CA LEU A 583 12.47 17.71 -18.74
C LEU A 583 11.79 16.65 -17.87
N PHE A 584 12.56 15.90 -17.07
CA PHE A 584 12.07 14.78 -16.28
C PHE A 584 12.01 15.07 -14.77
N LYS A 585 12.31 16.30 -14.35
CA LYS A 585 12.22 16.67 -12.92
C LYS A 585 10.76 16.92 -12.53
N ALA A 586 10.34 16.32 -11.42
CA ALA A 586 9.11 16.68 -10.75
C ALA A 586 9.18 18.14 -10.27
N GLU A 587 8.11 18.91 -10.49
CA GLU A 587 7.95 20.30 -10.03
C GLU A 587 7.46 20.40 -8.59
#